data_AF-A0A966UIW4-F1
#
_entry.id   AF-A0A966UIW4-F1
#
_cell.length_a   1.000
_cell.length_b   1.000
_cell.length_c   1.000
_cell.angle_alpha   90.00
_cell.angle_beta   90.00
_cell.angle_gamma   90.00
#
_symmetry.space_group_name_H-M   'P 1'
#
loop_
_entity.id
_entity.type
_entity.pdbx_description
1 polymer ?
#
loop_
_entity_poly.entity_id
_entity_poly.type
_entity_poly.pdbx_seq_one_letter_code
_entity_poly.pdbx_strand_id
1 'polypeptide(L)'
;MKNIKELDVLFNTAPMNEPLPEHLPALKPGLDNDQQDDYDLARATLRSVINKGQNTLDDIIDLARNGEHPRSYEVAGQLMKTLSDTAKDLLELQKRAKDLKTSDTKNNSINTQNNLVFAGNTAELLRMLKNERDVNG
;
A
#
# COMPACT_ATOMS: atom_id res chain seq x y z
N MET A 1 -1.56 -65.26 3.26
CA MET A 1 -1.18 -63.93 3.80
C MET A 1 -1.08 -62.98 2.61
N LYS A 2 -2.02 -62.05 2.46
CA LYS A 2 -2.11 -61.18 1.26
C LYS A 2 -1.04 -60.08 1.33
N ASN A 3 -0.32 -59.96 0.22
CA ASN A 3 0.62 -58.93 -0.24
C ASN A 3 0.82 -57.70 0.66
N ILE A 4 1.91 -57.72 1.43
CA ILE A 4 2.40 -56.60 2.26
C ILE A 4 2.94 -55.44 1.41
N LYS A 5 3.24 -55.69 0.12
CA LYS A 5 3.78 -54.69 -0.82
C LYS A 5 2.80 -53.56 -1.17
N GLU A 6 1.49 -53.77 -1.02
CA GLU A 6 0.50 -52.72 -1.25
C GLU A 6 0.45 -51.70 -0.10
N LEU A 7 0.85 -52.07 1.12
CA LEU A 7 0.90 -51.13 2.25
C LEU A 7 2.07 -50.15 2.14
N ASP A 8 3.23 -50.54 1.62
CA ASP A 8 4.38 -49.63 1.46
C ASP A 8 4.06 -48.46 0.51
N VAL A 9 3.19 -48.69 -0.48
CA VAL A 9 2.71 -47.65 -1.41
C VAL A 9 1.71 -46.71 -0.72
N LEU A 10 0.89 -47.22 0.21
CA LEU A 10 -0.07 -46.42 0.97
C LEU A 10 0.60 -45.57 2.05
N PHE A 11 1.72 -46.05 2.61
CA PHE A 11 2.47 -45.34 3.66
C PHE A 11 3.60 -44.45 3.14
N ASN A 12 3.85 -44.40 1.83
CA ASN A 12 4.91 -43.58 1.21
C ASN A 12 6.26 -43.68 1.96
N THR A 13 6.60 -44.89 2.43
CA THR A 13 7.81 -45.19 3.22
C THR A 13 8.99 -45.61 2.36
N ALA A 14 8.85 -45.63 1.03
CA ALA A 14 9.99 -45.77 0.14
C ALA A 14 10.86 -44.51 0.25
N PRO A 15 12.20 -44.63 0.42
CA PRO A 15 13.06 -43.47 0.41
C PRO A 15 12.89 -42.75 -0.94
N MET A 16 12.47 -41.50 -0.89
CA MET A 16 12.34 -40.65 -2.07
C MET A 16 13.72 -40.49 -2.71
N ASN A 17 13.96 -41.27 -3.76
CA ASN A 17 15.19 -41.23 -4.55
C ASN A 17 15.02 -40.37 -5.81
N GLU A 18 14.02 -39.48 -5.84
CA GLU A 18 13.93 -38.47 -6.88
C GLU A 18 14.96 -37.36 -6.60
N PRO A 19 15.85 -37.05 -7.55
CA PRO A 19 16.78 -35.94 -7.38
C PRO A 19 15.96 -34.66 -7.20
N LEU A 20 16.23 -33.96 -6.10
CA LEU A 20 15.63 -32.66 -5.80
C LEU A 20 15.82 -31.74 -7.02
N PRO A 21 14.76 -31.06 -7.49
CA PRO A 21 14.88 -30.17 -8.64
C PRO A 21 15.92 -29.09 -8.35
N GLU A 22 17.00 -29.07 -9.15
CA GLU A 22 18.22 -28.28 -8.93
C GLU A 22 18.02 -26.76 -9.20
N HIS A 23 16.81 -26.34 -9.54
CA HIS A 23 16.47 -24.93 -9.69
C HIS A 23 15.10 -24.65 -9.07
N LEU A 24 15.11 -24.21 -7.81
CA LEU A 24 13.99 -23.45 -7.26
C LEU A 24 13.85 -22.20 -8.13
N PRO A 25 12.68 -21.92 -8.74
CA PRO A 25 12.51 -20.68 -9.50
C PRO A 25 12.91 -19.51 -8.61
N ALA A 26 13.86 -18.70 -9.07
CA ALA A 26 14.32 -17.56 -8.31
C ALA A 26 13.11 -16.72 -7.94
N LEU A 27 12.91 -16.50 -6.64
CA LEU A 27 11.98 -15.48 -6.14
C LEU A 27 12.37 -14.19 -6.84
N LYS A 28 11.51 -13.75 -7.78
CA LYS A 28 11.66 -12.43 -8.40
C LYS A 28 11.73 -11.43 -7.26
N PRO A 29 12.75 -10.55 -7.19
CA PRO A 29 12.78 -9.48 -6.20
C PRO A 29 11.72 -8.45 -6.62
N GLY A 30 10.47 -8.73 -6.27
CA GLY A 30 9.31 -7.90 -6.56
C GLY A 30 8.82 -7.22 -5.29
N LEU A 31 9.67 -6.45 -4.61
CA LEU A 31 9.25 -5.68 -3.43
C LEU A 31 8.73 -4.27 -3.78
N ASP A 32 8.94 -3.80 -5.02
CA ASP A 32 8.66 -2.41 -5.40
C ASP A 32 7.25 -2.20 -5.98
N ASN A 33 6.58 -3.26 -6.46
CA ASN A 33 5.23 -3.18 -7.03
C ASN A 33 4.11 -3.50 -6.03
N ASP A 34 4.43 -4.14 -4.90
CA ASP A 34 3.45 -4.66 -3.94
C ASP A 34 2.54 -3.53 -3.39
N GLN A 35 3.13 -2.36 -3.10
CA GLN A 35 2.39 -1.22 -2.58
C GLN A 35 1.39 -0.62 -3.58
N GLN A 36 1.74 -0.58 -4.87
CA GLN A 36 0.85 -0.06 -5.91
C GLN A 36 -0.25 -1.08 -6.22
N ASP A 37 0.10 -2.36 -6.26
CA ASP A 37 -0.83 -3.46 -6.46
C ASP A 37 -1.86 -3.55 -5.30
N ASP A 38 -1.40 -3.44 -4.05
CA ASP A 38 -2.26 -3.38 -2.87
C ASP A 38 -3.18 -2.16 -2.87
N TYR A 39 -2.67 -1.00 -3.28
CA TYR A 39 -3.47 0.21 -3.42
C TYR A 39 -4.59 0.02 -4.46
N ASP A 40 -4.26 -0.53 -5.62
CA ASP A 40 -5.21 -0.74 -6.70
C ASP A 40 -6.25 -1.81 -6.32
N LEU A 41 -5.84 -2.88 -5.64
CA LEU A 41 -6.73 -3.89 -5.08
C LEU A 41 -7.69 -3.30 -4.03
N ALA A 42 -7.17 -2.53 -3.07
CA ALA A 42 -7.98 -1.88 -2.04
C ALA A 42 -8.99 -0.91 -2.66
N ARG A 43 -8.54 -0.10 -3.63
CA ARG A 43 -9.40 0.85 -4.35
C ARG A 43 -10.49 0.14 -5.15
N ALA A 44 -10.16 -0.94 -5.86
CA ALA A 44 -11.11 -1.74 -6.62
C ALA A 44 -12.15 -2.39 -5.69
N THR A 45 -11.70 -2.91 -4.55
CA THR A 45 -12.55 -3.55 -3.55
C THR A 45 -13.53 -2.55 -2.94
N LEU A 46 -13.06 -1.39 -2.48
CA LEU A 46 -13.93 -0.35 -1.91
C LEU A 46 -14.98 0.14 -2.92
N ARG A 47 -14.59 0.32 -4.19
CA ARG A 47 -15.54 0.67 -5.27
C ARG A 47 -16.58 -0.43 -5.51
N SER A 48 -16.15 -1.69 -5.51
CA SER A 48 -17.04 -2.83 -5.67
C SER A 48 -18.05 -2.92 -4.52
N VAL A 49 -17.59 -2.73 -3.28
CA VAL A 49 -18.45 -2.69 -2.09
C VAL A 49 -19.45 -1.55 -2.19
N ILE A 50 -19.02 -0.35 -2.63
CA ILE A 50 -19.92 0.79 -2.80
C ILE A 50 -21.02 0.50 -3.81
N ASN A 51 -20.67 -0.01 -4.99
CA ASN A 51 -21.65 -0.33 -6.04
C ASN A 51 -22.61 -1.43 -5.60
N LYS A 52 -22.10 -2.51 -5.01
CA LYS A 52 -22.95 -3.59 -4.48
C LYS A 52 -23.84 -3.10 -3.34
N GLY A 53 -23.30 -2.25 -2.46
CA GLY A 53 -24.04 -1.65 -1.36
C GLY A 53 -25.19 -0.75 -1.81
N GLN A 54 -25.02 -0.01 -2.92
CA GLN A 54 -26.10 0.77 -3.53
C GLN A 54 -27.22 -0.13 -4.05
N ASN A 55 -26.89 -1.16 -4.83
CA ASN A 55 -27.89 -2.10 -5.33
C ASN A 55 -28.65 -2.81 -4.18
N THR A 56 -27.91 -3.29 -3.17
CA THR A 56 -28.53 -3.91 -1.98
C THR A 56 -29.41 -2.93 -1.21
N LEU A 57 -29.03 -1.66 -1.15
CA LEU A 57 -29.83 -0.62 -0.49
C LEU A 57 -31.16 -0.43 -1.23
N ASP A 58 -31.13 -0.39 -2.56
CA ASP A 58 -32.35 -0.29 -3.38
C ASP A 58 -33.26 -1.52 -3.16
N ASP A 59 -32.70 -2.73 -3.16
CA ASP A 59 -33.44 -3.97 -2.89
C ASP A 59 -34.11 -3.95 -1.50
N ILE A 60 -33.39 -3.46 -0.47
CA ILE A 60 -33.93 -3.33 0.89
C ILE A 60 -35.04 -2.29 0.92
N ILE A 61 -34.91 -1.17 0.22
CA ILE A 61 -35.94 -0.13 0.16
C ILE A 61 -37.20 -0.68 -0.52
N ASP A 62 -37.06 -1.44 -1.60
CA ASP A 62 -38.19 -2.06 -2.29
C ASP A 62 -38.87 -3.12 -1.42
N LEU A 63 -38.09 -3.94 -0.70
CA LEU A 63 -38.64 -4.86 0.30
C LEU A 63 -39.35 -4.11 1.45
N ALA A 64 -38.78 -3.00 1.93
CA ALA A 64 -39.35 -2.19 3.00
C ALA A 64 -40.66 -1.50 2.58
N ARG A 65 -40.78 -1.10 1.31
CA ARG A 65 -42.02 -0.56 0.73
C ARG A 65 -43.10 -1.63 0.61
N ASN A 66 -42.74 -2.83 0.16
CA ASN A 66 -43.71 -3.92 -0.02
C ASN A 66 -44.17 -4.54 1.30
N GLY A 67 -43.27 -4.65 2.28
CA GLY A 67 -43.57 -5.29 3.57
C GLY A 67 -44.01 -4.33 4.68
N GLU A 68 -43.91 -3.02 4.46
CA GLU A 68 -44.21 -1.94 5.44
C GLU A 68 -43.57 -2.16 6.84
N HIS A 69 -42.48 -2.91 6.93
CA HIS A 69 -41.83 -3.24 8.19
C HIS A 69 -40.89 -2.10 8.64
N PRO A 70 -41.14 -1.44 9.79
CA PRO A 70 -40.30 -0.34 10.29
C PRO A 70 -38.83 -0.75 10.49
N ARG A 71 -38.59 -2.02 10.81
CA ARG A 71 -37.26 -2.58 11.00
C ARG A 71 -36.42 -2.56 9.72
N SER A 72 -37.03 -2.74 8.55
CA SER A 72 -36.33 -2.75 7.27
C SER A 72 -35.73 -1.38 6.95
N TYR A 73 -36.42 -0.30 7.30
CA TYR A 73 -35.91 1.06 7.14
C TYR A 73 -34.74 1.38 8.09
N GLU A 74 -34.76 0.82 9.31
CA GLU A 74 -33.65 0.97 10.24
C GLU A 74 -32.38 0.28 9.72
N VAL A 75 -32.52 -0.94 9.20
CA VAL A 75 -31.41 -1.69 8.60
C VAL A 75 -30.91 -0.99 7.34
N ALA A 76 -31.79 -0.44 6.52
CA ALA A 76 -31.41 0.40 5.37
C ALA A 76 -30.59 1.62 5.82
N GLY A 77 -31.01 2.30 6.88
CA GLY A 77 -30.27 3.42 7.46
C GLY A 77 -28.88 3.03 7.98
N GLN A 78 -28.77 1.85 8.61
CA GLN A 78 -27.48 1.29 9.04
C GLN A 78 -26.58 0.96 7.85
N LEU A 79 -27.10 0.31 6.81
CA LEU A 79 -26.36 0.01 5.58
C LEU A 79 -25.88 1.30 4.90
N MET A 80 -26.75 2.31 4.82
CA MET A 80 -26.39 3.60 4.23
C MET A 80 -25.28 4.31 5.00
N LYS A 81 -25.27 4.19 6.34
CA LYS A 81 -24.16 4.68 7.17
C LYS A 81 -22.86 3.94 6.87
N THR A 82 -22.88 2.60 6.83
CA THR A 82 -21.70 1.79 6.47
C THR A 82 -21.19 2.12 5.07
N LEU A 83 -22.09 2.37 4.11
CA LEU A 83 -21.74 2.80 2.76
C LEU A 83 -21.07 4.17 2.74
N SER A 84 -21.59 5.12 3.53
CA SER A 84 -20.98 6.46 3.70
C SER A 84 -19.58 6.35 4.31
N ASP A 85 -19.39 5.50 5.31
CA ASP A 85 -18.09 5.29 5.94
C ASP A 85 -17.10 4.62 4.97
N THR A 86 -17.54 3.62 4.20
CA THR A 86 -16.73 3.00 3.12
C THR A 86 -16.31 4.02 2.05
N ALA A 87 -17.20 4.97 1.71
CA ALA A 87 -16.87 6.04 0.77
C ALA A 87 -15.84 7.03 1.35
N LYS A 88 -15.85 7.29 2.66
CA LYS A 88 -14.81 8.07 3.33
C LYS A 88 -13.48 7.32 3.35
N ASP A 89 -13.50 6.02 3.61
CA ASP A 89 -12.30 5.18 3.60
C ASP A 89 -11.63 5.18 2.21
N LEU A 90 -12.43 5.19 1.13
CA LEU A 90 -11.90 5.35 -0.23
C LEU A 90 -11.17 6.68 -0.44
N LEU A 91 -11.72 7.77 0.11
CA LEU A 91 -11.08 9.10 0.05
C LEU A 91 -9.82 9.15 0.92
N GLU A 92 -9.84 8.52 2.08
CA GLU A 92 -8.68 8.44 2.97
C GLU A 92 -7.56 7.61 2.35
N LEU A 93 -7.88 6.49 1.71
CA LEU A 93 -6.93 5.68 0.95
C LEU A 93 -6.21 6.51 -0.11
N GLN A 94 -6.97 7.34 -0.85
CA GLN A 94 -6.40 8.23 -1.86
C GLN A 94 -5.49 9.31 -1.24
N LYS A 95 -5.85 9.86 -0.08
CA LYS A 95 -5.00 10.82 0.65
C LYS A 95 -3.69 10.17 1.11
N ARG A 96 -3.78 9.03 1.80
CA ARG A 96 -2.61 8.28 2.28
C ARG A 96 -1.66 7.89 1.14
N ALA A 97 -2.20 7.42 0.01
CA ALA A 97 -1.38 7.10 -1.15
C ALA A 97 -0.65 8.32 -1.74
N LYS A 98 -1.31 9.49 -1.75
CA LYS A 98 -0.67 10.75 -2.19
C LYS A 98 0.40 11.22 -1.21
N ASP A 99 0.15 11.09 0.09
CA ASP A 99 1.08 11.49 1.15
C ASP A 99 2.35 10.61 1.11
N LEU A 100 2.20 9.29 0.90
CA LEU A 100 3.32 8.37 0.71
C LEU A 100 4.18 8.78 -0.50
N LYS A 101 3.58 8.98 -1.68
CA LYS A 101 4.30 9.44 -2.89
C LYS A 101 5.00 10.80 -2.69
N THR A 102 4.41 11.70 -1.92
CA THR A 102 4.98 13.03 -1.65
C THR A 102 6.14 12.97 -0.65
N SER A 103 6.09 12.02 0.29
CA SER A 103 7.14 11.80 1.30
C SER A 103 8.44 11.32 0.66
N ASP A 104 8.36 10.45 -0.34
CA ASP A 104 9.54 9.99 -1.11
C ASP A 104 10.20 11.12 -1.91
N THR A 105 9.42 12.11 -2.34
CA THR A 105 9.94 13.25 -3.12
C THR A 105 10.63 14.30 -2.24
N LYS A 106 10.20 14.48 -0.98
CA LYS A 106 10.80 15.48 -0.06
C LYS A 106 12.17 15.07 0.47
N ASN A 107 12.50 13.78 0.49
CA ASN A 107 13.80 13.29 0.96
C ASN A 107 14.95 13.47 -0.04
N ASN A 108 14.67 13.82 -1.30
CA ASN A 108 15.69 14.05 -2.34
C ASN A 108 16.15 15.50 -2.47
N SER A 109 15.64 16.42 -1.63
CA SER A 109 16.17 17.78 -1.55
C SER A 109 17.06 17.92 -0.31
N ILE A 110 18.21 17.24 -0.32
CA ILE A 110 19.31 17.62 0.58
C ILE A 110 19.77 19.01 0.11
N ASN A 111 19.18 20.04 0.70
CA ASN A 111 19.67 21.40 0.58
C ASN A 111 20.95 21.44 1.41
N THR A 112 22.08 21.10 0.79
CA THR A 112 23.41 21.16 1.41
C THR A 112 23.66 22.62 1.79
N GLN A 113 23.25 22.99 3.00
CA GLN A 113 23.57 24.30 3.56
C GLN A 113 25.06 24.28 3.87
N ASN A 114 25.87 24.71 2.90
CA ASN A 114 27.28 24.95 3.10
C ASN A 114 27.44 26.24 3.92
N ASN A 115 27.04 26.20 5.19
CA ASN A 115 27.32 27.26 6.14
C ASN A 115 28.82 27.21 6.42
N LEU A 116 29.59 27.91 5.59
CA LEU A 116 31.02 28.11 5.79
C LEU A 116 31.19 28.90 7.09
N VAL A 117 31.32 28.18 8.21
CA VAL A 117 31.69 28.76 9.50
C VAL A 117 33.14 29.22 9.38
N PHE A 118 33.34 30.49 9.08
CA PHE A 118 34.66 31.11 9.06
C PHE A 118 35.16 31.28 10.49
N ALA A 119 35.91 30.30 10.97
CA ALA A 119 36.62 30.37 12.24
C ALA A 119 37.97 31.06 12.03
N GLY A 120 37.96 32.39 11.92
CA GLY A 120 39.15 33.22 11.75
C GLY A 120 38.93 34.63 12.31
N ASN A 121 40.00 35.42 12.45
CA ASN A 121 39.87 36.78 12.95
C ASN A 121 39.33 37.73 11.86
N THR A 122 38.70 38.83 12.27
CA THR A 122 38.07 39.82 11.36
C THR A 122 39.01 40.33 10.26
N ALA A 123 40.32 40.38 10.49
CA ALA A 123 41.31 40.81 9.50
C ALA A 123 41.53 39.80 8.36
N GLU A 124 41.35 38.49 8.60
CA GLU A 124 41.43 37.48 7.53
C GLU A 124 40.19 37.52 6.62
N LEU A 125 39.01 37.75 7.19
CA LEU A 125 37.78 38.03 6.43
C LEU A 125 37.93 39.24 5.50
N LEU A 126 38.50 40.33 6.01
CA LEU A 126 38.78 41.54 5.23
C LEU A 126 39.79 41.33 4.11
N ARG A 127 40.81 40.49 4.33
CA ARG A 127 41.78 40.12 3.29
C ARG A 127 41.15 39.29 2.18
N MET A 128 40.31 38.32 2.54
CA MET A 128 39.59 37.48 1.57
C MET A 128 38.64 38.32 0.70
N LEU A 129 37.86 39.23 1.31
CA LEU A 129 36.98 40.17 0.59
C LEU A 129 37.73 41.21 -0.26
N LYS A 130 38.99 41.49 0.04
CA LYS A 130 39.82 42.39 -0.78
C LYS A 130 40.41 41.63 -1.97
N ASN A 131 40.93 40.42 -1.73
CA ASN A 131 41.43 39.56 -2.79
C ASN A 131 40.34 39.18 -3.81
N GLU A 132 39.09 38.91 -3.37
CA GLU A 132 37.98 38.65 -4.30
C GLU A 132 37.60 39.89 -5.15
N ARG A 133 37.86 41.10 -4.66
CA ARG A 133 37.65 42.35 -5.41
C ARG A 133 38.77 42.62 -6.40
N ASP A 134 40.02 42.28 -6.08
CA ASP A 134 41.17 42.48 -6.97
C ASP A 134 41.25 41.41 -8.09
N VAL A 135 40.60 40.24 -7.93
CA VAL A 135 40.57 39.16 -8.96
C VAL A 135 39.49 39.40 -10.04
N ASN A 136 38.55 40.34 -9.83
CA ASN A 136 37.50 40.68 -10.78
C ASN A 136 37.68 42.08 -11.41
N GLY A 137 38.91 42.58 -11.48
CA GLY A 137 39.30 43.84 -12.13
C GLY A 137 40.29 43.64 -13.27
#